data_AF-A0AAU8LZX0-F1
#
_entry.id   AF-A0AAU8LZX0-F1
#
_cell.length_a   1.000
_cell.length_b   1.000
_cell.length_c   1.000
_cell.angle_alpha   90.00
_cell.angle_beta   90.00
_cell.angle_gamma   90.00
#
_symmetry.space_group_name_H-M   'P 1'
#
loop_
_entity.id
_entity.type
_entity.pdbx_description
1 polymer ?
#
loop_
_entity_poly.entity_id
_entity_poly.type
_entity_poly.pdbx_seq_one_letter_code
_entity_poly.pdbx_strand_id
1 'polypeptide(L)'
;MKISRKYKLFVQIGWLLIAVLAIGIVLSLITGNFILAGLQFSLSLICLYLGGRYSSKLYLQTHLIDIIQNNGGQIEYEQIESYFSDRKYIQEFKNILPELLKTMVEENLVTNQGGIITLKNENI
;
A
#
# COMPACT_ATOMS: atom_id res chain seq x y z
N MET A 1 2.50 -10.98 -12.76
CA MET A 1 1.30 -10.19 -12.39
C MET A 1 0.51 -10.79 -11.20
N LYS A 2 1.18 -11.29 -10.14
CA LYS A 2 0.55 -11.83 -8.91
C LYS A 2 0.33 -10.77 -7.82
N ILE A 3 1.12 -9.69 -7.82
CA ILE A 3 1.05 -8.57 -6.84
C ILE A 3 -0.28 -7.82 -6.96
N SER A 4 -0.73 -7.52 -8.20
CA SER A 4 -2.06 -6.94 -8.48
C SER A 4 -3.22 -7.79 -7.95
N ARG A 5 -3.11 -9.13 -7.97
CA ARG A 5 -4.12 -10.03 -7.41
C ARG A 5 -4.16 -10.00 -5.88
N LYS A 6 -3.00 -10.04 -5.22
CA LYS A 6 -2.92 -9.90 -3.75
C LYS A 6 -3.49 -8.56 -3.29
N TYR A 7 -3.22 -7.49 -4.03
CA TYR A 7 -3.78 -6.16 -3.76
C TYR A 7 -5.31 -6.11 -3.88
N LYS A 8 -5.88 -6.62 -4.99
CA LYS A 8 -7.33 -6.71 -5.15
C LYS A 8 -7.98 -7.49 -4.01
N LEU A 9 -7.36 -8.59 -3.60
CA LEU A 9 -7.87 -9.44 -2.52
C LEU A 9 -7.80 -8.73 -1.16
N PHE A 10 -6.72 -8.01 -0.88
CA PHE A 10 -6.56 -7.23 0.35
C PHE A 10 -7.56 -6.07 0.44
N VAL A 11 -7.76 -5.34 -0.67
CA VAL A 11 -8.76 -4.28 -0.77
C VAL A 11 -10.18 -4.85 -0.61
N GLN A 12 -10.48 -5.97 -1.24
CA GLN A 12 -11.78 -6.65 -1.09
C GLN A 12 -12.04 -7.11 0.35
N ILE A 13 -11.05 -7.71 1.02
CA ILE A 13 -11.16 -8.08 2.44
C ILE A 13 -11.39 -6.83 3.30
N GLY A 14 -10.67 -5.74 3.04
CA GLY A 14 -10.86 -4.47 3.74
C GLY A 14 -12.29 -3.92 3.61
N TRP A 15 -12.85 -3.90 2.40
CA TRP A 15 -14.24 -3.50 2.17
C TRP A 15 -15.26 -4.41 2.87
N LEU A 16 -15.01 -5.72 2.87
CA LEU A 16 -15.87 -6.69 3.53
C LEU A 16 -15.88 -6.48 5.05
N LEU A 17 -14.72 -6.19 5.64
CA LEU A 17 -14.57 -5.92 7.07
C LEU A 17 -15.28 -4.63 7.50
N ILE A 18 -15.20 -3.58 6.67
CA ILE A 18 -15.96 -2.34 6.87
C ILE A 18 -17.47 -2.59 6.80
N ALA A 19 -17.93 -3.41 5.85
CA ALA A 19 -19.34 -3.76 5.73
C ALA A 19 -19.87 -4.51 6.97
N VAL A 20 -19.10 -5.48 7.49
CA VAL A 20 -19.45 -6.21 8.72
C VAL A 20 -19.49 -5.28 9.93
N LEU A 21 -18.53 -4.36 10.07
CA LEU A 21 -18.51 -3.39 11.16
C LEU A 21 -19.70 -2.42 11.09
N ALA A 22 -20.08 -1.96 9.89
CA ALA A 22 -21.24 -1.10 9.70
C ALA A 22 -22.55 -1.79 10.12
N ILE A 23 -22.73 -3.06 9.74
CA ILE A 23 -23.88 -3.87 10.16
C ILE A 23 -23.91 -4.03 11.69
N GLY A 24 -22.74 -4.27 12.31
CA GLY A 24 -22.60 -4.34 13.76
C GLY A 24 -23.03 -3.05 14.47
N ILE A 25 -22.65 -1.88 13.96
CA ILE A 25 -23.03 -0.58 14.52
C ILE A 25 -24.55 -0.39 14.46
N VAL A 26 -25.18 -0.72 13.33
CA VAL A 26 -26.64 -0.61 13.15
C VAL A 26 -27.39 -1.53 14.14
N LEU A 27 -26.94 -2.78 14.29
CA LEU A 27 -27.50 -3.72 15.26
C LEU A 27 -27.35 -3.24 16.71
N SER A 28 -26.19 -2.71 17.07
CA SER A 28 -25.91 -2.15 18.40
C SER A 28 -26.79 -0.93 18.72
N LEU A 29 -27.09 -0.10 17.72
CA LEU A 29 -28.02 1.02 17.86
C LEU A 29 -29.47 0.56 18.05
N ILE A 30 -29.93 -0.44 17.28
CA ILE A 30 -31.30 -1.00 17.40
C ILE A 30 -31.50 -1.66 18.78
N THR A 31 -30.48 -2.34 19.30
CA THR A 31 -30.53 -3.02 20.60
C THR A 31 -30.30 -2.09 21.80
N GLY A 32 -30.04 -0.80 21.57
CA GLY A 32 -29.81 0.18 22.62
C GLY A 32 -28.44 0.08 23.31
N ASN A 33 -27.52 -0.73 22.78
CA ASN A 33 -26.15 -0.89 23.30
C ASN A 33 -25.20 0.17 22.72
N PHE A 34 -25.38 1.42 23.15
CA PHE A 34 -24.62 2.57 22.67
C PHE A 34 -23.11 2.49 22.96
N ILE A 35 -22.71 1.82 24.06
CA ILE A 35 -21.30 1.60 24.39
C ILE A 35 -20.64 0.72 23.33
N LEU A 36 -21.32 -0.37 22.93
CA LEU A 36 -20.82 -1.29 21.90
C LEU A 36 -20.77 -0.61 20.53
N ALA A 37 -21.79 0.19 20.20
CA ALA A 37 -21.82 0.98 18.97
C ALA A 37 -20.66 1.99 18.88
N GLY A 38 -20.37 2.70 19.98
CA GLY A 38 -19.26 3.65 20.04
C GLY A 38 -17.88 2.97 19.90
N LEU A 39 -17.72 1.78 20.48
CA LEU A 39 -16.49 1.00 20.38
C LEU A 39 -16.29 0.43 18.96
N GLN A 40 -17.36 -0.01 18.30
CA GLN A 40 -17.32 -0.44 16.90
C GLN A 40 -17.05 0.73 15.94
N PHE A 41 -17.58 1.92 16.23
CA PHE A 41 -17.34 3.12 15.43
C PHE A 41 -15.88 3.58 15.53
N SER A 42 -15.30 3.62 16.73
CA SER A 42 -13.88 3.98 16.90
C SER A 42 -12.93 2.95 16.26
N LEU A 43 -13.24 1.65 16.35
CA LEU A 43 -12.49 0.60 15.67
C LEU A 43 -12.55 0.77 14.14
N SER A 44 -13.71 1.15 13.61
CA SER A 44 -13.90 1.40 12.17
C SER A 44 -13.05 2.58 11.68
N LEU A 45 -12.96 3.66 12.46
CA LEU A 45 -12.09 4.80 12.18
C LEU A 45 -10.61 4.41 12.15
N ILE A 46 -10.16 3.59 13.11
CA ILE A 46 -8.78 3.08 13.15
C ILE A 46 -8.50 2.20 11.92
N CYS A 47 -9.42 1.32 11.55
CA CYS A 47 -9.29 0.48 10.35
C CYS A 47 -9.23 1.32 9.07
N LEU A 48 -10.04 2.37 8.95
CA LEU A 48 -10.00 3.31 7.82
C LEU A 48 -8.66 4.06 7.74
N TYR A 49 -8.18 4.57 8.88
CA TYR A 49 -6.91 5.29 8.95
C TYR A 49 -5.72 4.40 8.59
N LEU A 50 -5.63 3.21 9.17
CA LEU A 50 -4.58 2.24 8.85
C LEU A 50 -4.70 1.77 7.39
N GLY A 51 -5.91 1.39 6.96
CA GLY A 51 -6.17 0.90 5.60
C GLY A 51 -5.80 1.91 4.52
N GLY A 52 -6.10 3.19 4.75
CA GLY A 52 -5.68 4.29 3.88
C GLY A 52 -4.15 4.39 3.79
N ARG A 53 -3.46 4.42 4.93
CA ARG A 53 -1.99 4.51 4.98
C ARG A 53 -1.30 3.31 4.31
N TYR A 54 -1.79 2.10 4.55
CA TYR A 54 -1.26 0.89 3.91
C TYR A 54 -1.53 0.88 2.40
N SER A 55 -2.72 1.27 1.96
CA SER A 55 -3.07 1.30 0.53
C SER A 55 -2.19 2.28 -0.24
N SER A 56 -1.90 3.45 0.34
CA SER A 56 -1.01 4.44 -0.28
C SER A 56 0.42 3.89 -0.44
N LYS A 57 0.99 3.28 0.61
CA LYS A 57 2.32 2.66 0.52
C LYS A 57 2.36 1.54 -0.53
N LEU A 58 1.33 0.69 -0.57
CA LEU A 58 1.30 -0.43 -1.52
C LEU A 58 1.09 0.02 -2.97
N TYR A 59 0.30 1.07 -3.20
CA TYR A 59 0.13 1.68 -4.52
C TYR A 59 1.46 2.21 -5.05
N LEU A 60 2.20 2.93 -4.19
CA LEU A 60 3.52 3.44 -4.50
C LEU A 60 4.53 2.33 -4.79
N GLN A 61 4.56 1.27 -3.98
CA GLN A 61 5.40 0.08 -4.24
C GLN A 61 5.05 -0.56 -5.58
N THR A 62 3.76 -0.76 -5.87
CA THR A 62 3.32 -1.37 -7.14
C THR A 62 3.72 -0.50 -8.33
N HIS A 63 3.55 0.82 -8.24
CA HIS A 63 3.93 1.73 -9.31
C HIS A 63 5.45 1.71 -9.55
N LEU A 64 6.25 1.64 -8.49
CA LEU A 64 7.70 1.55 -8.60
C LEU A 64 8.13 0.21 -9.21
N ILE A 65 7.47 -0.90 -8.85
CA ILE A 65 7.67 -2.21 -9.50
C ILE A 65 7.35 -2.13 -10.99
N ASP A 66 6.23 -1.52 -11.37
CA ASP A 66 5.85 -1.36 -12.79
C ASP A 66 6.90 -0.54 -13.56
N ILE A 67 7.46 0.52 -12.96
CA ILE A 67 8.55 1.30 -13.57
C ILE A 67 9.80 0.45 -13.77
N ILE A 68 10.25 -0.28 -12.74
CA ILE A 68 11.44 -1.15 -12.87
C ILE A 68 11.19 -2.22 -13.93
N GLN A 69 9.98 -2.80 -13.97
CA GLN A 69 9.62 -3.84 -14.92
C GLN A 69 9.59 -3.31 -16.37
N ASN A 70 9.06 -2.10 -16.58
CA ASN A 70 9.06 -1.44 -17.90
C ASN A 70 10.47 -1.07 -18.39
N ASN A 71 11.44 -0.92 -17.48
CA ASN A 71 12.86 -0.69 -17.81
C ASN A 71 13.67 -2.01 -17.93
N GLY A 72 13.00 -3.15 -18.10
CA GLY A 72 13.67 -4.44 -18.32
C GLY A 72 14.05 -5.18 -17.03
N GLY A 73 13.48 -4.80 -15.89
CA GLY A 73 13.68 -5.48 -14.60
C GLY A 73 14.81 -4.90 -13.74
N GLN A 74 15.48 -3.86 -14.22
CA GLN A 74 16.52 -3.12 -13.49
C GLN A 74 16.47 -1.64 -13.87
N ILE A 75 16.77 -0.77 -12.91
CA ILE A 75 16.80 0.68 -13.12
C ILE A 75 17.79 1.33 -12.14
N GLU A 76 18.46 2.39 -12.57
CA GLU A 76 19.31 3.19 -11.68
C GLU A 76 18.46 4.07 -10.76
N TYR A 77 18.90 4.21 -9.51
CA TYR A 77 18.23 5.03 -8.51
C TYR A 77 18.02 6.49 -9.00
N GLU A 78 19.01 7.06 -9.68
CA GLU A 78 18.94 8.41 -10.26
C GLU A 78 17.85 8.52 -11.35
N GLN A 79 17.66 7.46 -12.14
CA GLN A 79 16.62 7.40 -13.15
C GLN A 79 15.24 7.32 -12.48
N ILE A 80 15.09 6.55 -11.40
CA ILE A 80 13.85 6.53 -10.60
C ILE A 80 13.50 7.96 -10.16
N GLU A 81 14.44 8.71 -9.58
CA GLU A 81 14.18 10.09 -9.16
C GLU A 81 13.68 10.97 -10.32
N SER A 82 14.23 10.79 -11.53
CA SER A 82 13.78 11.54 -12.72
C SER A 82 12.36 11.19 -13.18
N TYR A 83 11.95 9.91 -13.14
CA TYR A 83 10.57 9.49 -13.45
C TYR A 83 9.55 10.12 -12.50
N PHE A 84 9.99 10.38 -11.27
CA PHE A 84 9.21 11.03 -10.23
C PHE A 84 9.63 12.50 -10.03
N SER A 85 10.16 13.20 -11.05
CA SER A 85 10.47 14.64 -10.96
C SER A 85 9.43 15.54 -11.67
N ASP A 86 8.56 14.99 -12.51
CA ASP A 86 7.72 15.75 -13.45
C ASP A 86 6.21 15.85 -13.11
N ARG A 87 5.71 15.19 -12.06
CA ARG A 87 4.28 15.15 -11.68
C ARG A 87 3.98 15.87 -10.36
N LYS A 88 2.94 16.69 -10.30
CA LYS A 88 2.49 17.51 -9.13
C LYS A 88 2.41 16.85 -7.72
N TYR A 89 2.65 15.56 -7.55
CA TYR A 89 2.55 14.76 -6.30
C TYR A 89 3.92 14.44 -5.62
N ILE A 90 4.99 15.14 -6.00
CA ILE A 90 6.38 14.68 -5.82
C ILE A 90 7.06 14.95 -4.48
N GLN A 91 6.76 16.05 -3.79
CA GLN A 91 7.55 16.36 -2.58
C GLN A 91 7.38 15.31 -1.49
N GLU A 92 6.17 14.77 -1.32
CA GLU A 92 5.94 13.65 -0.40
C GLU A 92 6.59 12.37 -0.92
N PHE A 93 6.51 12.09 -2.23
CA PHE A 93 7.09 10.87 -2.79
C PHE A 93 8.62 10.86 -2.70
N LYS A 94 9.30 11.98 -2.95
CA LYS A 94 10.76 12.09 -2.82
C LYS A 94 11.24 11.83 -1.39
N ASN A 95 10.46 12.27 -0.40
CA ASN A 95 10.75 12.02 1.00
C ASN A 95 10.50 10.56 1.41
N ILE A 96 9.52 9.90 0.79
CA ILE A 96 9.09 8.53 1.14
C ILE A 96 9.85 7.47 0.31
N LEU A 97 10.35 7.81 -0.87
CA LEU A 97 11.07 6.91 -1.79
C LEU A 97 12.21 6.12 -1.13
N PRO A 98 13.15 6.73 -0.38
CA PRO A 98 14.21 5.97 0.28
C PRO A 98 13.69 5.00 1.34
N GLU A 99 12.65 5.39 2.10
CA GLU A 99 11.99 4.50 3.06
C GLU A 99 11.29 3.33 2.35
N LEU A 100 10.58 3.64 1.25
CA LEU A 100 9.85 2.66 0.44
C LEU A 100 10.80 1.63 -0.18
N LEU A 101 11.93 2.07 -0.73
CA LEU A 101 12.94 1.20 -1.31
C LEU A 101 13.62 0.34 -0.24
N LYS A 102 13.92 0.91 0.93
CA LYS A 102 14.44 0.14 2.06
C LYS A 102 13.46 -0.97 2.45
N THR A 103 12.17 -0.66 2.58
CA THR A 103 11.13 -1.66 2.85
C THR A 103 11.06 -2.72 1.75
N MET A 104 11.13 -2.33 0.47
CA MET A 104 11.10 -3.30 -0.64
C MET A 104 12.33 -4.21 -0.68
N VAL A 105 13.50 -3.73 -0.22
CA VAL A 105 14.70 -4.56 -0.06
C VAL A 105 14.53 -5.53 1.12
N GLU A 106 14.02 -5.06 2.27
CA GLU A 106 13.73 -5.89 3.44
C GLU A 106 12.67 -6.97 3.12
N GLU A 107 11.66 -6.63 2.33
CA GLU A 107 10.61 -7.53 1.84
C GLU A 107 11.10 -8.45 0.70
N ASN A 108 12.39 -8.40 0.33
CA ASN A 108 12.99 -9.17 -0.76
C ASN A 108 12.35 -8.96 -2.15
N LEU A 109 11.66 -7.83 -2.37
CA LEU A 109 11.02 -7.50 -3.66
C LEU A 109 12.03 -6.95 -4.68
N VAL A 110 13.03 -6.22 -4.20
CA VAL A 110 14.10 -5.63 -5.01
C VAL A 110 15.45 -5.83 -4.35
N THR A 111 16.51 -5.80 -5.13
CA THR A 111 17.89 -5.75 -4.65
C THR A 111 18.51 -4.43 -5.07
N ASN A 112 19.17 -3.74 -4.14
CA ASN A 112 19.99 -2.56 -4.44
C ASN A 112 21.46 -2.98 -4.50
N GLN A 113 22.06 -2.94 -5.68
CA GLN A 113 23.48 -3.19 -5.89
C GLN A 113 24.13 -1.92 -6.44
N GLY A 114 24.83 -1.17 -5.58
CA GLY A 114 25.61 0.00 -6.01
C GLY A 114 24.80 1.12 -6.68
N GLY A 115 23.53 1.29 -6.32
CA GLY A 115 22.64 2.30 -6.94
C GLY A 115 21.77 1.76 -8.06
N ILE A 116 21.93 0.50 -8.45
CA ILE A 116 21.04 -0.19 -9.39
C ILE A 116 20.00 -0.97 -8.59
N ILE A 117 18.73 -0.69 -8.86
CA ILE A 117 17.58 -1.39 -8.28
C ILE A 117 17.11 -2.44 -9.27
N THR A 118 17.27 -3.71 -8.90
CA THR A 118 16.85 -4.85 -9.70
C THR A 118 15.66 -5.53 -9.04
N LEU A 119 14.62 -5.83 -9.82
CA LEU A 119 13.50 -6.63 -9.33
C LEU A 119 13.98 -8.05 -9.03
N LYS A 120 13.75 -8.50 -7.80
CA LYS A 120 14.05 -9.88 -7.43
C LYS A 120 12.93 -10.75 -7.99
N ASN A 121 13.21 -11.43 -9.09
CA ASN A 121 12.26 -12.36 -9.71
C ASN A 121 12.07 -13.57 -8.78
N GLU A 122 11.12 -13.50 -7.85
CA GLU A 122 10.51 -14.72 -7.35
C GLU A 122 9.71 -15.31 -8.51
N ASN A 123 10.28 -16.32 -9.16
CA ASN A 123 9.67 -17.24 -10.13
C ASN A 123 8.21 -16.91 -10.50
N ILE A 124 8.06 -16.38 -11.72
CA ILE A 124 6.85 -16.32 -12.57
C ILE A 124 5.69 -17.19 -12.06
#